data_AF-A0A1I6KQG8-F1
#
_entry.id   AF-A0A1I6KQG8-F1
#
_cell.length_a   1.000
_cell.length_b   1.000
_cell.length_c   1.000
_cell.angle_alpha   90.00
_cell.angle_beta   90.00
_cell.angle_gamma   90.00
#
_symmetry.space_group_name_H-M   'P 1'
#
loop_
_entity.id
_entity.type
_entity.pdbx_description
1 polymer ?
#
loop_
_entity_poly.entity_id
_entity_poly.type
_entity_poly.pdbx_seq_one_letter_code
_entity_poly.pdbx_strand_id
1 'polypeptide(L)'
;MLPDVTLGANLLVYVALGLAVPLSFAAAYRVVDRLSLGNYVDQYQTVAPDANRALEAPPNDATVDGEICPHCGERNDPTFEFCRSCTARVAV
;
A
#
# COMPACT_ATOMS: atom_id res chain seq x y z
N MET A 1 20.99 20.80 -58.70
CA MET A 1 19.61 20.77 -58.17
C MET A 1 19.42 19.49 -57.35
N LEU A 2 19.92 19.42 -56.11
CA LEU A 2 19.75 18.27 -55.21
C LEU A 2 19.89 18.54 -53.68
N PRO A 3 20.31 19.73 -53.16
CA PRO A 3 20.44 19.90 -51.70
C PRO A 3 19.11 20.18 -50.98
N ASP A 4 18.09 20.74 -51.68
CA ASP A 4 16.82 21.11 -51.03
C ASP A 4 15.95 19.89 -50.68
N VAL A 5 16.01 18.84 -51.50
CA VAL A 5 15.21 17.61 -51.30
C VAL A 5 15.74 16.81 -50.11
N THR A 6 17.06 16.72 -49.97
CA THR A 6 17.70 16.02 -48.85
C THR A 6 17.53 16.78 -47.53
N LEU A 7 17.58 18.12 -47.56
CA LEU A 7 17.27 18.93 -46.39
C LEU A 7 15.82 18.75 -45.92
N GLY A 8 14.85 18.79 -46.85
CA GLY A 8 13.44 18.57 -46.53
C GLY A 8 13.16 17.17 -45.99
N ALA A 9 13.76 16.13 -46.60
CA ALA A 9 13.62 14.75 -46.14
C ALA A 9 14.20 14.56 -44.72
N ASN A 10 15.39 15.10 -44.46
CA ASN A 10 16.02 15.01 -43.13
C ASN A 10 15.20 15.76 -42.08
N LEU A 11 14.68 16.93 -42.40
CA LEU A 11 13.85 17.71 -41.47
C LEU A 11 12.56 16.96 -41.12
N LEU A 12 11.92 16.31 -42.08
CA LEU A 12 10.76 15.44 -41.82
C LEU A 12 11.11 14.26 -40.91
N VAL A 13 12.26 13.62 -41.12
CA VAL A 13 12.73 12.52 -40.26
C VAL A 13 12.95 13.02 -38.83
N TYR A 14 13.59 14.17 -38.63
CA TYR A 14 13.81 14.72 -37.30
C TYR A 14 12.51 15.14 -36.61
N VAL A 15 11.56 15.73 -37.33
CA VAL A 15 10.23 16.06 -36.78
C VAL A 15 9.48 14.78 -36.42
N ALA A 16 9.50 13.77 -37.29
CA ALA A 16 8.86 12.48 -37.02
C ALA A 16 9.46 11.80 -35.80
N LEU A 17 10.79 11.76 -35.66
CA LEU A 17 11.47 11.22 -34.48
C LEU A 17 11.17 12.05 -33.22
N GLY A 18 11.21 13.38 -33.35
CA GLY A 18 10.92 14.32 -32.27
C GLY A 18 9.49 14.21 -31.73
N LEU A 19 8.55 13.69 -32.52
CA LEU A 19 7.18 13.40 -32.07
C LEU A 19 7.00 11.94 -31.67
N ALA A 20 7.51 10.99 -32.45
CA ALA A 20 7.31 9.56 -32.23
C ALA A 20 7.96 9.08 -30.92
N VAL A 21 9.14 9.58 -30.59
CA VAL A 21 9.84 9.21 -29.35
C VAL A 21 9.06 9.65 -28.10
N PRO A 22 8.71 10.93 -27.91
CA PRO A 22 7.95 11.32 -26.72
C PRO A 22 6.54 10.72 -26.70
N LEU A 23 5.88 10.54 -27.85
CA LEU A 23 4.55 9.91 -27.91
C LEU A 23 4.61 8.44 -27.52
N SER A 24 5.59 7.68 -28.03
CA SER A 24 5.78 6.27 -27.66
C SER A 24 6.13 6.11 -26.19
N PHE A 25 6.99 6.98 -25.66
CA PHE A 25 7.31 7.03 -24.24
C PHE A 25 6.07 7.32 -23.39
N ALA A 26 5.30 8.35 -23.72
CA ALA A 26 4.06 8.68 -23.01
C ALA A 26 3.02 7.55 -23.08
N ALA A 27 2.93 6.83 -24.22
CA ALA A 27 2.06 5.67 -24.35
C ALA A 27 2.51 4.52 -23.44
N ALA A 28 3.81 4.22 -23.41
CA ALA A 28 4.38 3.19 -22.54
C ALA A 28 4.11 3.49 -21.06
N TYR A 29 4.35 4.74 -20.62
CA TYR A 29 4.05 5.17 -19.25
C TYR A 29 2.57 4.98 -18.89
N ARG A 30 1.66 5.34 -19.79
CA ARG A 30 0.22 5.14 -19.56
C ARG A 30 -0.18 3.66 -19.48
N VAL A 31 0.48 2.78 -20.22
CA VAL A 31 0.24 1.33 -20.13
C VAL A 31 0.71 0.80 -18.79
N VAL A 32 1.94 1.16 -18.39
CA VAL A 32 2.51 0.76 -17.09
C VAL A 32 1.63 1.26 -15.95
N ASP A 33 1.21 2.52 -15.99
CA ASP A 33 0.34 3.12 -14.97
C ASP A 33 -1.00 2.38 -14.84
N ARG A 34 -1.64 2.03 -15.97
CA ARG A 34 -2.88 1.22 -15.96
C ARG A 34 -2.68 -0.16 -15.36
N LEU A 35 -1.58 -0.84 -15.70
CA LEU A 35 -1.27 -2.17 -15.16
C LEU A 35 -0.94 -2.09 -13.67
N SER A 36 -0.16 -1.08 -13.26
CA SER A 36 0.21 -0.84 -11.86
C SER A 36 -1.00 -0.52 -11.00
N LEU A 37 -1.88 0.37 -11.46
CA LEU A 37 -3.11 0.72 -10.75
C LEU A 37 -4.09 -0.46 -10.66
N GLY A 38 -4.19 -1.28 -11.71
CA GLY A 38 -5.03 -2.49 -11.69
C GLY A 38 -4.62 -3.45 -10.57
N ASN A 39 -3.32 -3.71 -10.44
CA ASN A 39 -2.79 -4.57 -9.37
C ASN A 39 -2.98 -3.94 -7.98
N TYR A 40 -2.84 -2.62 -7.86
CA TYR A 40 -3.04 -1.92 -6.59
C TYR A 40 -4.51 -2.02 -6.14
N VAL A 41 -5.47 -1.70 -7.02
CA VAL A 41 -6.90 -1.73 -6.68
C VAL A 41 -7.37 -3.13 -6.28
N ASP A 42 -6.91 -4.17 -6.98
CA ASP A 42 -7.26 -5.57 -6.66
C ASP A 42 -6.79 -5.95 -5.25
N GLN A 43 -5.57 -5.55 -4.89
CA GLN A 43 -5.05 -5.74 -3.53
C GLN A 43 -5.92 -5.04 -2.48
N TYR A 44 -6.38 -3.80 -2.72
CA TYR A 44 -7.24 -3.12 -1.74
C TYR A 44 -8.65 -3.70 -1.66
N GLN A 45 -9.22 -4.15 -2.78
CA GLN A 45 -10.56 -4.72 -2.79
C GLN A 45 -10.65 -6.04 -2.02
N THR A 46 -9.59 -6.83 -2.02
CA THR A 46 -9.54 -8.09 -1.26
C THR A 46 -9.48 -7.87 0.26
N VAL A 47 -8.86 -6.80 0.74
CA VAL A 47 -8.76 -6.48 2.20
C VAL A 47 -9.82 -5.49 2.70
N ALA A 48 -10.43 -4.69 1.82
CA ALA A 48 -11.47 -3.73 2.19
C ALA A 48 -12.66 -4.33 2.98
N PRO A 49 -13.20 -5.52 2.65
CA PRO A 49 -14.28 -6.10 3.45
C PRO A 49 -13.86 -6.41 4.90
N ASP A 50 -12.61 -6.85 5.11
CA ASP A 50 -12.09 -7.13 6.45
C ASP A 50 -11.72 -5.86 7.21
N ALA A 51 -11.24 -4.82 6.53
CA ALA A 51 -10.97 -3.52 7.12
C ALA A 51 -12.25 -2.84 7.64
N ASN A 52 -13.36 -2.95 6.90
CA ASN A 52 -14.67 -2.49 7.38
C ASN A 52 -15.15 -3.30 8.60
N ARG A 53 -14.86 -4.60 8.65
CA ARG A 53 -15.17 -5.46 9.79
C ARG A 53 -14.36 -5.11 11.05
N ALA A 54 -13.11 -4.70 10.87
CA ALA A 54 -12.27 -4.23 11.98
C ALA A 54 -12.72 -2.87 12.57
N LEU A 55 -13.53 -2.11 11.83
CA LEU A 55 -14.19 -0.89 12.30
C LEU A 55 -15.52 -1.17 13.01
N GLU A 56 -16.06 -2.39 12.90
CA GLU A 56 -17.20 -2.81 13.71
C GLU A 56 -16.72 -2.93 15.16
N ALA A 57 -17.31 -2.13 16.05
CA ALA A 57 -16.99 -2.18 17.47
C ALA A 57 -17.22 -3.62 17.98
N PRO A 58 -16.23 -4.23 18.68
CA PRO A 58 -16.42 -5.56 19.22
C PRO A 58 -17.64 -5.57 20.16
N PRO A 59 -18.38 -6.70 20.24
CA PRO A 59 -19.44 -6.83 21.23
C PRO A 59 -18.88 -6.50 22.60
N ASN A 60 -19.62 -5.69 23.34
CA ASN A 60 -19.21 -5.07 24.59
C ASN A 60 -19.21 -6.13 25.71
N ASP A 61 -18.34 -7.13 25.62
CA ASP A 61 -18.13 -8.17 26.63
C ASP A 61 -17.24 -7.60 27.73
N ALA A 62 -17.82 -6.71 28.53
CA ALA A 62 -17.22 -6.10 29.71
C ALA A 62 -17.13 -7.08 30.90
N THR A 63 -16.65 -8.30 30.65
CA THR A 63 -16.28 -9.28 31.68
C THR A 63 -15.04 -10.05 31.24
N VAL A 64 -13.95 -9.34 30.98
CA VAL A 64 -12.63 -9.98 30.99
C VAL A 64 -12.16 -9.94 32.43
N ASP A 65 -12.22 -11.09 33.11
CA ASP A 65 -11.63 -11.32 34.43
C ASP A 65 -10.10 -11.15 34.33
N GLY A 66 -9.66 -9.89 34.26
CA GLY A 66 -8.26 -9.53 34.18
C GLY A 66 -7.58 -9.71 35.53
N GLU A 67 -6.44 -10.38 35.54
CA GLU A 67 -5.63 -10.60 36.74
C GLU A 67 -4.81 -9.35 37.05
N ILE A 68 -4.78 -8.94 38.32
CA ILE A 68 -4.02 -7.77 38.77
C ILE A 68 -2.59 -8.20 39.06
N CYS A 69 -1.61 -7.58 38.40
CA CYS A 69 -0.21 -7.88 38.64
C CYS A 69 0.19 -7.54 40.09
N PRO A 70 0.72 -8.49 40.87
CA PRO A 70 1.10 -8.25 42.27
C PRO A 70 2.32 -7.32 42.42
N HIS A 71 3.10 -7.12 41.35
CA HIS A 71 4.31 -6.31 41.39
C HIS A 71 4.08 -4.83 41.09
N CYS A 72 3.15 -4.50 40.19
CA CYS A 72 2.93 -3.11 39.76
C CYS A 72 1.47 -2.65 39.79
N GLY A 73 0.51 -3.55 40.04
CA GLY A 73 -0.93 -3.22 40.11
C GLY A 73 -1.63 -3.11 38.75
N GLU A 74 -0.94 -3.34 37.63
CA GLU A 74 -1.54 -3.30 36.29
C GLU A 74 -2.54 -4.43 36.08
N ARG A 75 -3.68 -4.14 35.42
CA ARG A 75 -4.64 -5.18 35.02
C ARG A 75 -4.13 -5.86 33.75
N ASN A 76 -3.82 -7.14 33.87
CA ASN A 76 -3.38 -7.96 32.74
C ASN A 76 -4.49 -8.92 32.34
N ASP A 77 -4.48 -9.31 31.08
CA ASP A 77 -5.36 -10.37 30.60
C ASP A 77 -4.84 -11.72 31.18
N PRO A 78 -5.73 -12.61 31.65
CA PRO A 78 -5.35 -13.85 32.34
C PRO A 78 -4.54 -14.81 31.44
N THR A 79 -4.52 -14.59 30.12
CA THR A 79 -3.68 -15.36 29.18
C THR A 79 -2.21 -14.93 29.20
N PHE A 80 -1.86 -13.82 29.84
CA PHE A 80 -0.48 -13.31 29.88
C PHE A 80 0.32 -13.91 31.02
N GLU A 81 1.39 -14.62 30.67
CA GLU A 81 2.36 -15.13 31.65
C GLU A 81 3.15 -13.99 32.32
N PHE A 82 3.42 -12.91 31.58
CA PHE A 82 4.21 -11.75 32.04
C PHE A 82 3.40 -10.46 31.95
N CYS A 83 3.59 -9.59 32.93
CA CYS A 83 2.94 -8.29 33.02
C CYS A 83 3.39 -7.40 31.87
N ARG A 84 2.42 -6.81 31.16
CA ARG A 84 2.69 -5.93 30.02
C ARG A 84 3.36 -4.60 30.39
N SER A 85 3.26 -4.20 31.66
CA SER A 85 3.82 -2.94 32.17
C SER A 85 5.21 -3.13 32.77
N CYS A 86 5.35 -4.05 33.74
CA CYS A 86 6.60 -4.22 34.49
C CYS A 86 7.41 -5.46 34.13
N THR A 87 6.92 -6.31 33.22
CA THR A 87 7.56 -7.58 32.77
C THR A 87 7.74 -8.66 33.84
N ALA A 88 7.27 -8.44 35.07
CA ALA A 88 7.23 -9.47 36.10
C ALA A 88 6.18 -10.54 35.78
N ARG A 89 6.34 -11.77 36.29
CA ARG A 89 5.35 -12.84 36.10
C ARG A 89 4.02 -12.45 36.76
N VAL A 90 2.89 -12.67 36.09
CA VAL A 90 1.56 -12.27 36.60
C VAL A 90 1.05 -13.27 37.63
N ALA A 91 1.25 -14.56 37.37
CA ALA A 91 0.98 -15.65 38.31
C ALA A 91 2.23 -16.01 39.12
N VAL A 92 2.06 -16.13 40.44
CA VAL A 92 3.02 -16.78 41.35
C VAL A 92 2.53 -18.19 41.65
#